data_AF-A0A847CGP8-F1
#
_entry.id   AF-A0A847CGP8-F1
#
_cell.length_a   1.000
_cell.length_b   1.000
_cell.length_c   1.000
_cell.angle_alpha   90.00
_cell.angle_beta   90.00
_cell.angle_gamma   90.00
#
_symmetry.space_group_name_H-M   'P 1'
#
loop_
_entity.id
_entity.type
_entity.pdbx_description
1 polymer ?
#
loop_
_entity_poly.entity_id
_entity_poly.type
_entity_poly.pdbx_seq_one_letter_code
_entity_poly.pdbx_strand_id
1 'polypeptide(L)'
;MKICTENGLKEALRSFEEGKLNEAQKIIDNLFEEDLDCKEIIFTNRCCTYWIDSTKRLNAINDRFEQTEYIFSEWKTFQSFISKEKYSYEPAMYSVQKGYFLMALQKLTALFDEQDSMEKAEIYKKAGICYKKLGDFENAKNCLSEANNIYPHLASVLAELADCYSLCGEDRYSKVLFREAFYIAPEFIDLDFLDSELIKCLIKGLEEKGYFGRTLSFWIPVYGAINGIFNIRRELSAQEVCKLKQNIYAMEMEFKDPDCNDEILIPKLLNNYFWLVDHYVLTKEKVTKINEILLKIKILDNTIYKLYTK
;
A
#
# COMPACT_ATOMS: atom_id res chain seq x y z
N MET A 1 24.63 -2.36 -34.53
CA MET A 1 24.45 -3.20 -33.33
C MET A 1 23.61 -2.49 -32.29
N LYS A 2 24.07 -1.46 -31.56
CA LYS A 2 23.26 -0.78 -30.51
C LYS A 2 21.84 -0.33 -30.91
N ILE A 3 21.64 0.15 -32.14
CA ILE A 3 20.32 0.61 -32.61
C ILE A 3 19.37 -0.57 -32.90
N CYS A 4 19.90 -1.73 -33.33
CA CYS A 4 19.10 -2.92 -33.62
C CYS A 4 18.63 -3.57 -32.32
N THR A 5 19.54 -3.69 -31.35
CA THR A 5 19.25 -4.18 -29.99
C THR A 5 18.25 -3.28 -29.27
N GLU A 6 18.36 -1.95 -29.40
CA GLU A 6 17.38 -1.02 -28.81
C GLU A 6 15.98 -1.12 -29.44
N ASN A 7 15.90 -1.30 -30.76
CA ASN A 7 14.61 -1.40 -31.45
C ASN A 7 13.92 -2.74 -31.19
N GLY A 8 14.65 -3.86 -31.25
CA GLY A 8 14.08 -5.16 -30.92
C GLY A 8 13.69 -5.26 -29.44
N LEU A 9 14.43 -4.63 -28.54
CA LEU A 9 14.07 -4.60 -27.13
C LEU A 9 12.78 -3.79 -26.89
N LYS A 10 12.57 -2.67 -27.60
CA LYS A 10 11.27 -1.96 -27.58
C LYS A 10 10.12 -2.82 -28.09
N GLU A 11 10.36 -3.64 -29.12
CA GLU A 11 9.35 -4.55 -29.65
C GLU A 11 8.98 -5.64 -28.63
N ALA A 12 9.97 -6.25 -27.97
CA ALA A 12 9.74 -7.20 -26.89
C ALA A 12 8.96 -6.57 -25.72
N LEU A 13 9.31 -5.34 -25.32
CA LEU A 13 8.60 -4.58 -24.29
C LEU A 13 7.14 -4.32 -24.67
N ARG A 14 6.86 -4.00 -25.94
CA ARG A 14 5.49 -3.84 -26.41
C ARG A 14 4.71 -5.16 -26.35
N SER A 15 5.31 -6.28 -26.74
CA SER A 15 4.69 -7.60 -26.61
C SER A 15 4.39 -7.97 -25.16
N PHE A 16 5.21 -7.52 -24.19
CA PHE A 16 4.91 -7.64 -22.77
C PHE A 16 3.67 -6.87 -22.35
N GLU A 17 3.57 -5.60 -22.76
CA GLU A 17 2.41 -4.76 -22.44
C GLU A 17 1.10 -5.35 -22.99
N GLU A 18 1.17 -6.00 -24.15
CA GLU A 18 0.04 -6.69 -24.78
C GLU A 18 -0.24 -8.09 -24.18
N GLY A 19 0.59 -8.59 -23.26
CA GLY A 19 0.46 -9.91 -22.64
C GLY A 19 0.87 -11.08 -23.55
N LYS A 20 1.53 -10.83 -24.68
CA LYS A 20 1.97 -11.85 -25.65
C LYS A 20 3.35 -12.40 -25.29
N LEU A 21 3.41 -13.12 -24.17
CA LEU A 21 4.67 -13.58 -23.56
C LEU A 21 5.49 -14.51 -24.47
N ASN A 22 4.85 -15.40 -25.22
CA ASN A 22 5.55 -16.32 -26.12
C ASN A 22 6.18 -15.60 -27.32
N GLU A 23 5.56 -14.51 -27.79
CA GLU A 23 6.13 -13.69 -28.86
C GLU A 23 7.29 -12.86 -28.32
N ALA A 24 7.13 -12.26 -27.14
CA ALA A 24 8.19 -11.54 -26.45
C ALA A 24 9.43 -12.44 -26.22
N GLN A 25 9.24 -13.69 -25.78
CA GLN A 25 10.34 -14.64 -25.59
C GLN A 25 11.12 -14.90 -26.88
N LYS A 26 10.43 -15.11 -28.02
CA LYS A 26 11.11 -15.35 -29.31
C LYS A 26 11.93 -14.13 -29.75
N ILE A 27 11.40 -12.92 -29.54
CA ILE A 27 12.12 -11.68 -29.87
C ILE A 27 13.37 -11.56 -28.99
N ILE A 28 13.26 -11.87 -27.70
CA ILE A 28 14.38 -11.87 -26.75
C ILE A 28 15.43 -12.92 -27.12
N ASP A 29 15.03 -14.13 -27.51
CA ASP A 29 15.93 -15.20 -27.94
C ASP A 29 16.73 -14.78 -29.18
N ASN A 30 16.08 -14.13 -30.16
CA ASN A 30 16.76 -13.57 -31.33
C ASN A 30 17.74 -12.44 -30.95
N LEU A 31 17.40 -11.62 -29.95
CA LEU A 31 18.28 -10.55 -29.47
C LEU A 31 19.52 -11.09 -28.76
N PHE A 32 19.42 -12.23 -28.07
CA PHE A 32 20.58 -12.91 -27.50
C PHE A 32 21.56 -13.40 -28.58
N GLU A 33 21.09 -13.76 -29.78
CA GLU A 33 21.99 -14.11 -30.88
C GLU A 33 22.86 -12.92 -31.34
N GLU A 34 22.38 -11.69 -31.13
CA GLU A 34 23.09 -10.45 -31.50
C GLU A 34 24.01 -9.93 -30.37
N ASP A 35 23.56 -9.96 -29.11
CA ASP A 35 24.31 -9.45 -27.95
C ASP A 35 24.01 -10.24 -26.66
N LEU A 36 24.88 -11.21 -26.35
CA LEU A 36 24.73 -12.13 -25.22
C LEU A 36 24.97 -11.48 -23.84
N ASP A 37 25.76 -10.41 -23.78
CA ASP A 37 26.23 -9.80 -22.53
C ASP A 37 25.42 -8.55 -22.12
N CYS A 38 24.44 -8.16 -22.93
CA CYS A 38 23.57 -7.03 -22.66
C CYS A 38 22.70 -7.28 -21.42
N LYS A 39 22.95 -6.49 -20.37
CA LYS A 39 22.26 -6.62 -19.07
C LYS A 39 20.76 -6.36 -19.18
N GLU A 40 20.36 -5.45 -20.07
CA GLU A 40 18.98 -5.12 -20.37
C GLU A 40 18.23 -6.33 -20.93
N ILE A 41 18.82 -7.06 -21.88
CA ILE A 41 18.25 -8.28 -22.48
C ILE A 41 18.15 -9.39 -21.42
N ILE A 42 19.22 -9.59 -20.65
CA ILE A 42 19.24 -10.60 -19.55
C ILE A 42 18.13 -10.33 -18.53
N PHE A 43 17.99 -9.08 -18.09
CA PHE A 43 16.95 -8.68 -17.14
C PHE A 43 15.55 -8.88 -17.73
N THR A 44 15.34 -8.42 -18.96
CA THR A 44 14.06 -8.55 -19.68
C THR A 44 13.66 -10.01 -19.87
N ASN A 45 14.62 -10.89 -20.19
CA ASN A 45 14.40 -12.33 -20.30
C ASN A 45 13.97 -12.97 -18.97
N ARG A 46 14.63 -12.59 -17.85
CA ARG A 46 14.24 -13.09 -16.53
C ARG A 46 12.80 -12.72 -16.18
N CYS A 47 12.40 -11.48 -16.47
CA CYS A 47 11.01 -11.08 -16.33
C CYS A 47 10.06 -11.90 -17.22
N CYS A 48 10.46 -12.19 -18.47
CA CYS A 48 9.68 -13.02 -19.40
C CYS A 48 9.44 -14.42 -18.85
N THR A 49 10.51 -15.12 -18.51
CA THR A 49 10.46 -16.49 -18.02
C THR A 49 9.63 -16.61 -16.75
N TYR A 50 9.82 -15.69 -15.79
CA TYR A 50 9.01 -15.66 -14.57
C TYR A 50 7.53 -15.50 -14.88
N TRP A 51 7.17 -14.55 -15.76
CA TRP A 51 5.78 -14.29 -16.07
C TRP A 51 5.15 -15.43 -16.87
N ILE A 52 5.85 -16.05 -17.81
CA ILE A 52 5.38 -17.25 -18.53
C ILE A 52 5.00 -18.35 -17.56
N ASP A 53 5.83 -18.62 -16.55
CA ASP A 53 5.56 -19.66 -15.56
C ASP A 53 4.42 -19.26 -14.61
N SER A 54 4.32 -18.00 -14.24
CA SER A 54 3.18 -17.46 -13.46
C SER A 54 1.86 -17.61 -14.22
N THR A 55 1.83 -17.32 -15.53
CA THR A 55 0.62 -17.47 -16.36
C THR A 55 0.21 -18.93 -16.53
N LYS A 56 1.15 -19.87 -16.62
CA LYS A 56 0.82 -21.32 -16.64
C LYS A 56 0.12 -21.74 -15.36
N ARG A 57 0.61 -21.30 -14.20
CA ARG A 57 0.01 -21.58 -12.88
C ARG A 57 -1.36 -20.92 -12.75
N LEU A 58 -1.50 -19.67 -13.20
CA LEU A 58 -2.77 -18.95 -13.21
C LEU A 58 -3.86 -19.69 -14.01
N ASN A 59 -3.51 -20.22 -15.19
CA ASN A 59 -4.45 -20.94 -16.04
C ASN A 59 -4.88 -22.30 -15.48
N ALA A 60 -4.17 -22.83 -14.48
CA ALA A 60 -4.55 -24.06 -13.79
C ALA A 60 -5.61 -23.83 -12.70
N ILE A 61 -5.83 -22.58 -12.28
CA ILE A 61 -6.84 -22.20 -11.29
C ILE A 61 -8.19 -22.07 -11.99
N ASN A 62 -9.21 -22.76 -11.50
CA ASN A 62 -10.54 -22.77 -12.13
C ASN A 62 -11.41 -21.59 -11.70
N ASP A 63 -11.30 -21.19 -10.42
CA ASP A 63 -12.12 -20.13 -9.87
C ASP A 63 -11.62 -18.73 -10.27
N ARG A 64 -12.54 -17.86 -10.69
CA ARG A 64 -12.19 -16.53 -11.20
C ARG A 64 -11.74 -15.59 -10.10
N PHE A 65 -12.32 -15.71 -8.90
CA PHE A 65 -11.94 -14.87 -7.78
C PHE A 65 -10.56 -15.28 -7.27
N GLU A 66 -10.31 -16.58 -7.09
CA GLU A 66 -8.99 -17.13 -6.76
C GLU A 66 -7.92 -16.74 -7.79
N GLN A 67 -8.26 -16.71 -9.08
CA GLN A 67 -7.35 -16.19 -10.11
C GLN A 67 -6.94 -14.74 -9.83
N THR A 68 -7.87 -13.88 -9.39
CA THR A 68 -7.52 -12.50 -9.05
C THR A 68 -6.64 -12.40 -7.81
N GLU A 69 -6.91 -13.17 -6.75
CA GLU A 69 -6.03 -13.22 -5.57
C GLU A 69 -4.62 -13.70 -5.93
N TYR A 70 -4.56 -14.73 -6.77
CA TYR A 70 -3.30 -15.29 -7.24
C TYR A 70 -2.46 -14.23 -7.96
N ILE A 71 -3.07 -13.44 -8.83
CA ILE A 71 -2.39 -12.35 -9.54
C ILE A 71 -1.75 -11.37 -8.54
N PHE A 72 -2.50 -10.86 -7.56
CA PHE A 72 -1.95 -9.88 -6.62
C PHE A 72 -0.82 -10.45 -5.75
N SER A 73 -0.94 -11.70 -5.30
CA SER A 73 0.10 -12.38 -4.51
C SER A 73 1.36 -12.70 -5.32
N GLU A 74 1.20 -13.08 -6.59
CA GLU A 74 2.32 -13.34 -7.50
C GLU A 74 3.06 -12.05 -7.87
N TRP A 75 2.37 -10.91 -7.99
CA TRP A 75 3.03 -9.61 -8.17
C TRP A 75 3.99 -9.29 -7.01
N LYS A 76 3.57 -9.52 -5.77
CA LYS A 76 4.45 -9.33 -4.59
C LYS A 76 5.64 -10.28 -4.62
N THR A 77 5.40 -11.53 -5.01
CA THR A 77 6.45 -12.53 -5.16
C THR A 77 7.45 -12.13 -6.25
N PHE A 78 6.96 -11.56 -7.35
CA PHE A 78 7.77 -10.99 -8.42
C PHE A 78 8.61 -9.80 -7.94
N GLN A 79 8.03 -8.86 -7.19
CA GLN A 79 8.78 -7.74 -6.60
C GLN A 79 9.90 -8.22 -5.67
N SER A 80 9.63 -9.23 -4.84
CA SER A 80 10.63 -9.87 -3.96
C SER A 80 11.71 -10.64 -4.73
N PHE A 81 11.35 -11.21 -5.88
CA PHE A 81 12.29 -11.87 -6.78
C PHE A 81 13.25 -10.85 -7.41
N ILE A 82 12.71 -9.76 -7.96
CA ILE A 82 13.51 -8.73 -8.64
C ILE A 82 14.35 -7.90 -7.67
N SER A 83 13.89 -7.65 -6.44
CA SER A 83 14.65 -6.84 -5.46
C SER A 83 16.00 -7.46 -5.05
N LYS A 84 16.22 -8.75 -5.32
CA LYS A 84 17.49 -9.46 -5.09
C LYS A 84 18.52 -9.22 -6.20
N GLU A 85 18.09 -8.68 -7.34
CA GLU A 85 18.96 -8.41 -8.47
C GLU A 85 19.82 -7.17 -8.22
N LYS A 86 21.09 -7.23 -8.64
CA LYS A 86 22.00 -6.08 -8.53
C LYS A 86 21.73 -4.99 -9.59
N TYR A 87 21.02 -5.35 -10.65
CA TYR A 87 20.72 -4.49 -11.78
C TYR A 87 19.23 -4.55 -12.07
N SER A 88 18.59 -3.38 -12.15
CA SER A 88 17.20 -3.22 -12.59
C SER A 88 17.16 -2.48 -13.91
N TYR A 89 16.22 -2.86 -14.77
CA TYR A 89 15.93 -2.14 -16.00
C TYR A 89 14.49 -1.65 -15.98
N GLU A 90 14.33 -0.36 -15.67
CA GLU A 90 13.02 0.28 -15.44
C GLU A 90 12.01 0.08 -16.58
N PRO A 91 12.38 0.18 -17.87
CA PRO A 91 11.42 -0.04 -18.96
C PRO A 91 10.83 -1.45 -18.97
N ALA A 92 11.63 -2.49 -18.67
CA ALA A 92 11.09 -3.84 -18.54
C ALA A 92 10.19 -3.98 -17.32
N MET A 93 10.55 -3.37 -16.18
CA MET A 93 9.69 -3.37 -15.00
C MET A 93 8.33 -2.73 -15.28
N TYR A 94 8.35 -1.58 -15.96
CA TYR A 94 7.13 -0.87 -16.34
C TYR A 94 6.26 -1.69 -17.30
N SER A 95 6.83 -2.27 -18.36
CA SER A 95 6.07 -3.07 -19.33
C SER A 95 5.47 -4.33 -18.70
N VAL A 96 6.21 -5.00 -17.81
CA VAL A 96 5.70 -6.15 -17.06
C VAL A 96 4.58 -5.72 -16.12
N GLN A 97 4.79 -4.66 -15.33
CA GLN A 97 3.75 -4.09 -14.46
C GLN A 97 2.46 -3.83 -15.24
N LYS A 98 2.57 -3.10 -16.35
CA LYS A 98 1.43 -2.72 -17.18
C LYS A 98 0.67 -3.95 -17.68
N GLY A 99 1.38 -4.92 -18.25
CA GLY A 99 0.74 -6.14 -18.75
C GLY A 99 0.11 -7.00 -17.64
N TYR A 100 0.74 -7.05 -16.47
CA TYR A 100 0.23 -7.77 -15.29
C TYR A 100 -1.08 -7.18 -14.77
N PHE A 101 -1.11 -5.86 -14.56
CA PHE A 101 -2.30 -5.16 -14.06
C PHE A 101 -3.40 -5.01 -15.12
N LEU A 102 -3.06 -4.99 -16.41
CA LEU A 102 -4.05 -5.06 -17.48
C LEU A 102 -4.78 -6.41 -17.47
N MET A 103 -4.05 -7.51 -17.35
CA MET A 103 -4.63 -8.85 -17.24
C MET A 103 -5.49 -9.00 -15.98
N ALA A 104 -5.02 -8.45 -14.85
CA ALA A 104 -5.77 -8.41 -13.59
C ALA A 104 -7.11 -7.67 -13.77
N LEU A 105 -7.06 -6.49 -14.37
CA LEU A 105 -8.23 -5.64 -14.58
C LEU A 105 -9.27 -6.32 -15.48
N GLN A 106 -8.84 -6.94 -16.58
CA GLN A 106 -9.75 -7.68 -17.47
C GLN A 106 -10.52 -8.77 -16.72
N LYS A 107 -9.83 -9.53 -15.85
CA LYS A 107 -10.48 -10.56 -15.03
C LYS A 107 -11.42 -9.97 -13.97
N LEU A 108 -11.03 -8.87 -13.32
CA LEU A 108 -11.87 -8.18 -12.33
C LEU A 108 -13.12 -7.57 -12.92
N THR A 109 -13.05 -6.97 -14.11
CA THR A 109 -14.22 -6.37 -14.78
C THR A 109 -15.32 -7.39 -15.08
N ALA A 110 -14.95 -8.67 -15.26
CA ALA A 110 -15.91 -9.75 -15.45
C ALA A 110 -16.63 -10.17 -14.15
N LEU A 111 -16.22 -9.62 -13.00
CA LEU A 111 -16.77 -9.91 -11.65
C LEU A 111 -17.56 -8.73 -11.06
N PHE A 112 -17.77 -7.63 -11.80
CA PHE A 112 -18.47 -6.45 -11.28
C PHE A 112 -19.96 -6.69 -10.94
N ASP A 113 -20.54 -7.75 -11.51
CA ASP A 113 -21.93 -8.16 -11.29
C ASP A 113 -22.13 -8.98 -9.99
N GLU A 114 -21.08 -9.13 -9.17
CA GLU A 114 -21.15 -9.86 -7.90
C GLU A 114 -22.22 -9.27 -6.96
N GLN A 115 -22.94 -10.17 -6.29
CA GLN A 115 -24.09 -9.80 -5.45
C GLN A 115 -23.68 -9.57 -3.99
N ASP A 116 -22.63 -10.24 -3.53
CA ASP A 116 -22.13 -10.02 -2.17
C ASP A 116 -21.48 -8.63 -2.06
N SER A 117 -21.94 -7.84 -1.09
CA SER A 117 -21.48 -6.45 -0.95
C SER A 117 -20.02 -6.37 -0.49
N MET A 118 -19.55 -7.31 0.32
CA MET A 118 -18.18 -7.32 0.81
C MET A 118 -17.20 -7.71 -0.29
N GLU A 119 -17.50 -8.78 -1.04
CA GLU A 119 -16.70 -9.19 -2.19
C GLU A 119 -16.72 -8.13 -3.29
N LYS A 120 -17.87 -7.52 -3.55
CA LYS A 120 -17.98 -6.42 -4.51
C LYS A 120 -17.09 -5.23 -4.13
N ALA A 121 -17.09 -4.81 -2.87
CA ALA A 121 -16.20 -3.74 -2.40
C ALA A 121 -14.72 -4.12 -2.59
N GLU A 122 -14.35 -5.37 -2.32
CA GLU A 122 -12.99 -5.88 -2.53
C GLU A 122 -12.59 -5.89 -4.01
N ILE A 123 -13.50 -6.30 -4.90
CA ILE A 123 -13.31 -6.26 -6.36
C ILE A 123 -13.08 -4.83 -6.84
N TYR A 124 -13.91 -3.88 -6.41
CA TYR A 124 -13.74 -2.47 -6.75
C TYR A 124 -12.42 -1.90 -6.21
N LYS A 125 -12.03 -2.28 -4.98
CA LYS A 125 -10.74 -1.90 -4.40
C LYS A 125 -9.59 -2.35 -5.29
N LYS A 126 -9.57 -3.64 -5.67
CA LYS A 126 -8.54 -4.22 -6.54
C LYS A 126 -8.53 -3.60 -7.93
N ALA A 127 -9.69 -3.37 -8.53
CA ALA A 127 -9.78 -2.67 -9.81
C ALA A 127 -9.19 -1.26 -9.70
N GLY A 128 -9.45 -0.56 -8.60
CA GLY A 128 -8.83 0.72 -8.27
C GLY A 128 -7.30 0.67 -8.22
N ILE A 129 -6.74 -0.35 -7.55
CA ILE A 129 -5.28 -0.59 -7.52
C ILE A 129 -4.74 -0.84 -8.93
N CYS A 130 -5.44 -1.66 -9.75
CA CYS A 130 -5.04 -1.90 -11.14
C CYS A 130 -5.01 -0.60 -11.96
N TYR A 131 -6.07 0.20 -11.93
CA TYR A 131 -6.11 1.49 -12.63
C TYR A 131 -5.00 2.44 -12.16
N LYS A 132 -4.75 2.50 -10.85
CA LYS A 132 -3.66 3.30 -10.28
C LYS A 132 -2.30 2.86 -10.83
N LYS A 133 -2.04 1.55 -10.85
CA LYS A 133 -0.78 0.96 -11.36
C LYS A 133 -0.62 1.11 -12.88
N LEU A 134 -1.72 1.29 -13.62
CA LEU A 134 -1.73 1.60 -15.05
C LEU A 134 -1.61 3.10 -15.35
N GLY A 135 -1.66 3.97 -14.32
CA GLY A 135 -1.59 5.42 -14.45
C GLY A 135 -2.93 6.11 -14.73
N ASP A 136 -4.04 5.38 -14.70
CA ASP A 136 -5.39 5.93 -14.88
C ASP A 136 -5.99 6.30 -13.51
N PHE A 137 -5.60 7.47 -13.01
CA PHE A 137 -5.99 7.90 -11.67
C PHE A 137 -7.47 8.29 -11.55
N GLU A 138 -8.13 8.66 -12.64
CA GLU A 138 -9.56 9.00 -12.62
C GLU A 138 -10.41 7.77 -12.37
N ASN A 139 -10.19 6.71 -13.16
CA ASN A 139 -10.89 5.44 -12.96
C ASN A 139 -10.51 4.78 -11.63
N ALA A 140 -9.24 4.93 -11.19
CA ALA A 140 -8.83 4.49 -9.86
C ALA A 140 -9.66 5.15 -8.75
N LYS A 141 -9.78 6.48 -8.76
CA LYS A 141 -10.60 7.22 -7.79
C LYS A 141 -12.07 6.81 -7.82
N ASN A 142 -12.63 6.59 -9.01
CA ASN A 142 -14.02 6.17 -9.15
C ASN A 142 -14.24 4.77 -8.53
N CYS A 143 -13.43 3.77 -8.92
CA CYS A 143 -13.55 2.42 -8.36
C CYS A 143 -13.36 2.40 -6.84
N LEU A 144 -12.36 3.11 -6.33
CA LEU A 144 -12.08 3.16 -4.90
C LEU A 144 -13.17 3.90 -4.12
N SER A 145 -13.75 4.96 -4.69
CA SER A 145 -14.91 5.66 -4.12
C SER A 145 -16.12 4.75 -4.05
N GLU A 146 -16.40 3.99 -5.10
CA GLU A 146 -17.47 2.99 -5.12
C GLU A 146 -17.26 1.91 -4.07
N ALA A 147 -16.03 1.39 -3.92
CA ALA A 147 -15.71 0.44 -2.85
C ALA A 147 -16.03 1.02 -1.46
N ASN A 148 -15.67 2.28 -1.22
CA ASN A 148 -15.95 2.96 0.05
C ASN A 148 -17.44 3.29 0.23
N ASN A 149 -18.21 3.48 -0.84
CA ASN A 149 -19.66 3.67 -0.77
C ASN A 149 -20.39 2.37 -0.41
N ILE A 150 -19.94 1.24 -0.97
CA ILE A 150 -20.51 -0.09 -0.70
C ILE A 150 -20.22 -0.52 0.74
N TYR A 151 -18.96 -0.39 1.18
CA TYR A 151 -18.55 -0.72 2.53
C TYR A 151 -17.68 0.41 3.12
N PRO A 152 -18.30 1.38 3.81
CA PRO A 152 -17.59 2.50 4.40
C PRO A 152 -16.60 2.08 5.48
N HIS A 153 -15.57 2.91 5.66
CA HIS A 153 -14.58 2.79 6.74
C HIS A 153 -13.68 1.55 6.66
N LEU A 154 -13.50 0.94 5.48
CA LEU A 154 -12.43 -0.03 5.27
C LEU A 154 -11.08 0.69 5.23
N ALA A 155 -10.21 0.37 6.19
CA ALA A 155 -8.86 0.95 6.27
C ALA A 155 -8.06 0.75 4.97
N SER A 156 -8.17 -0.45 4.37
CA SER A 156 -7.51 -0.78 3.10
C SER A 156 -7.97 0.12 1.95
N VAL A 157 -9.29 0.32 1.78
CA VAL A 157 -9.84 1.19 0.74
C VAL A 157 -9.47 2.65 0.97
N LEU A 158 -9.55 3.12 2.23
CA LEU A 158 -9.18 4.50 2.57
C LEU A 158 -7.69 4.78 2.32
N ALA A 159 -6.81 3.83 2.60
CA ALA A 159 -5.38 3.95 2.32
C ALA A 159 -5.11 4.04 0.80
N GLU A 160 -5.77 3.22 0.00
CA GLU A 160 -5.65 3.25 -1.45
C GLU A 160 -6.23 4.55 -2.06
N LEU A 161 -7.35 5.05 -1.53
CA LEU A 161 -7.88 6.36 -1.90
C LEU A 161 -6.88 7.47 -1.56
N ALA A 162 -6.34 7.46 -0.34
CA ALA A 162 -5.36 8.43 0.12
C ALA A 162 -4.13 8.47 -0.79
N ASP A 163 -3.66 7.29 -1.19
CA ASP A 163 -2.53 7.13 -2.08
C ASP A 163 -2.83 7.69 -3.47
N CYS A 164 -4.00 7.38 -4.03
CA CYS A 164 -4.46 7.91 -5.31
C CYS A 164 -4.59 9.45 -5.29
N TYR A 165 -5.12 10.03 -4.21
CA TYR A 165 -5.17 11.48 -4.02
C TYR A 165 -3.77 12.11 -3.99
N SER A 166 -2.78 11.48 -3.33
CA SER A 166 -1.40 11.99 -3.32
C SER A 166 -0.78 11.95 -4.71
N LEU A 167 -1.00 10.88 -5.48
CA LEU A 167 -0.51 10.78 -6.86
C LEU A 167 -1.15 11.82 -7.80
N CYS A 168 -2.37 12.28 -7.48
CA CYS A 168 -3.03 13.38 -8.19
C CYS A 168 -2.57 14.78 -7.73
N GLY A 169 -1.66 14.89 -6.74
CA GLY A 169 -1.24 16.16 -6.14
C GLY A 169 -2.23 16.75 -5.14
N GLU A 170 -3.25 15.98 -4.73
CA GLU A 170 -4.28 16.39 -3.76
C GLU A 170 -3.87 16.04 -2.31
N ASP A 171 -2.70 16.53 -1.90
CA ASP A 171 -2.04 16.15 -0.63
C ASP A 171 -2.91 16.36 0.61
N ARG A 172 -3.76 17.38 0.60
CA ARG A 172 -4.64 17.67 1.76
C ARG A 172 -5.63 16.52 2.00
N TYR A 173 -6.27 16.02 0.94
CA TYR A 173 -7.20 14.90 1.03
C TYR A 173 -6.46 13.61 1.37
N SER A 174 -5.32 13.38 0.72
CA SER A 174 -4.46 12.24 0.99
C SER A 174 -4.10 12.11 2.47
N LYS A 175 -3.56 13.17 3.08
CA LYS A 175 -3.13 13.16 4.49
C LYS A 175 -4.27 12.87 5.46
N VAL A 176 -5.47 13.37 5.19
CA VAL A 176 -6.66 13.07 6.00
C VAL A 176 -7.01 11.59 5.90
N LEU A 177 -7.11 11.07 4.68
CA LEU A 177 -7.53 9.70 4.44
C LEU A 177 -6.49 8.69 4.94
N PHE A 178 -5.19 8.94 4.77
CA PHE A 178 -4.15 8.10 5.34
C PHE A 178 -4.24 8.08 6.87
N ARG A 179 -4.41 9.26 7.49
CA ARG A 179 -4.55 9.36 8.94
C ARG A 179 -5.75 8.55 9.46
N GLU A 180 -6.89 8.59 8.78
CA GLU A 180 -8.06 7.76 9.11
C GLU A 180 -7.77 6.27 8.91
N ALA A 181 -7.21 5.89 7.76
CA ALA A 181 -6.94 4.50 7.41
C ALA A 181 -6.05 3.82 8.47
N PHE A 182 -4.92 4.47 8.80
CA PHE A 182 -3.98 4.00 9.83
C PHE A 182 -4.50 4.20 11.27
N TYR A 183 -5.63 4.86 11.48
CA TYR A 183 -6.28 4.88 12.79
C TYR A 183 -7.26 3.70 12.94
N ILE A 184 -8.01 3.39 11.87
CA ILE A 184 -9.05 2.34 11.89
C ILE A 184 -8.42 0.96 12.07
N ALA A 185 -7.57 0.53 11.13
CA ALA A 185 -6.95 -0.78 11.19
C ALA A 185 -5.69 -0.87 10.30
N PRO A 186 -4.51 -0.44 10.81
CA PRO A 186 -3.23 -0.55 10.12
C PRO A 186 -2.88 -1.94 9.61
N GLU A 187 -3.35 -2.99 10.29
CA GLU A 187 -3.05 -4.39 9.96
C GLU A 187 -3.65 -4.87 8.65
N PHE A 188 -4.70 -4.21 8.14
CA PHE A 188 -5.35 -4.57 6.88
C PHE A 188 -4.87 -3.72 5.70
N ILE A 189 -3.96 -2.77 5.93
CA ILE A 189 -3.42 -1.93 4.86
C ILE A 189 -2.26 -2.66 4.19
N ASP A 190 -2.37 -2.83 2.89
CA ASP A 190 -1.34 -3.47 2.09
C ASP A 190 -0.31 -2.43 1.63
N LEU A 191 0.81 -2.37 2.36
CA LEU A 191 1.85 -1.37 2.11
C LEU A 191 2.54 -1.55 0.75
N ASP A 192 2.55 -2.76 0.18
CA ASP A 192 3.24 -3.07 -1.08
C ASP A 192 2.61 -2.37 -2.29
N PHE A 193 1.32 -2.04 -2.19
CA PHE A 193 0.57 -1.38 -3.25
C PHE A 193 0.53 0.14 -3.12
N LEU A 194 0.95 0.71 -1.99
CA LEU A 194 0.99 2.16 -1.79
C LEU A 194 2.17 2.78 -2.56
N ASP A 195 1.88 3.72 -3.45
CA ASP A 195 2.83 4.26 -4.41
C ASP A 195 3.33 5.68 -4.13
N SER A 196 2.59 6.46 -3.34
CA SER A 196 2.90 7.85 -3.06
C SER A 196 4.24 8.02 -2.37
N GLU A 197 5.01 9.03 -2.81
CA GLU A 197 6.30 9.35 -2.20
C GLU A 197 6.15 9.70 -0.71
N LEU A 198 5.03 10.32 -0.35
CA LEU A 198 4.70 10.71 1.02
C LEU A 198 4.73 9.51 1.97
N ILE A 199 4.09 8.39 1.61
CA ILE A 199 4.05 7.20 2.47
C ILE A 199 5.30 6.34 2.30
N LYS A 200 5.86 6.25 1.08
CA LYS A 200 7.11 5.49 0.83
C LYS A 200 8.29 6.05 1.62
N CYS A 201 8.44 7.37 1.69
CA CYS A 201 9.49 8.01 2.50
C CYS A 201 9.32 7.71 3.98
N LEU A 202 8.08 7.71 4.48
CA LEU A 202 7.78 7.38 5.87
C LEU A 202 8.11 5.92 6.19
N ILE A 203 7.68 4.99 5.32
CA ILE A 203 7.97 3.55 5.45
C ILE A 203 9.48 3.32 5.47
N LYS A 204 10.21 3.86 4.49
CA LYS A 204 11.67 3.71 4.43
C LYS A 204 12.37 4.25 5.69
N GLY A 205 11.93 5.42 6.18
CA GLY A 205 12.48 5.99 7.41
C GLY A 205 12.20 5.17 8.67
N LEU A 206 11.12 4.36 8.67
CA LEU A 206 10.83 3.41 9.75
C LEU A 206 11.64 2.12 9.63
N GLU A 207 11.83 1.63 8.41
CA GLU A 207 12.70 0.48 8.12
C GLU A 207 14.16 0.77 8.53
N GLU A 208 14.66 1.97 8.23
CA GLU A 208 15.99 2.44 8.67
C GLU A 208 16.12 2.52 10.21
N LYS A 209 15.00 2.66 10.92
CA LYS A 209 14.94 2.62 12.39
C LYS A 209 14.83 1.20 12.96
N GLY A 210 14.69 0.19 12.11
CA GLY A 210 14.60 -1.21 12.50
C GLY A 210 13.18 -1.75 12.64
N TYR A 211 12.14 -1.00 12.22
CA TYR A 211 10.77 -1.50 12.21
C TYR A 211 10.48 -2.25 10.93
N PHE A 212 9.98 -3.49 11.03
CA PHE A 212 9.71 -4.35 9.88
C PHE A 212 8.45 -5.20 10.10
N GLY A 213 7.94 -5.78 9.01
CA GLY A 213 6.83 -6.73 9.07
C GLY A 213 5.57 -6.11 9.65
N ARG A 214 4.89 -6.85 10.55
CA ARG A 214 3.58 -6.44 11.08
C ARG A 214 3.66 -5.21 12.02
N THR A 215 4.78 -5.01 12.71
CA THR A 215 4.91 -3.88 13.66
C THR A 215 5.05 -2.55 12.94
N LEU A 216 5.62 -2.55 11.73
CA LEU A 216 5.78 -1.38 10.87
C LEU A 216 4.46 -0.63 10.69
N SER A 217 3.37 -1.33 10.38
CA SER A 217 2.08 -0.69 10.08
C SER A 217 1.52 0.09 11.28
N PHE A 218 1.77 -0.37 12.51
CA PHE A 218 1.35 0.34 13.71
C PHE A 218 2.21 1.56 14.03
N TRP A 219 3.49 1.57 13.64
CA TRP A 219 4.38 2.71 13.83
C TRP A 219 4.19 3.82 12.79
N ILE A 220 3.64 3.50 11.60
CA ILE A 220 3.29 4.48 10.57
C ILE A 220 2.45 5.65 11.11
N PRO A 221 1.30 5.47 11.78
CA PRO A 221 0.52 6.59 12.30
C PRO A 221 1.25 7.41 13.36
N VAL A 222 2.11 6.80 14.17
CA VAL A 222 2.88 7.49 15.21
C VAL A 222 3.90 8.42 14.56
N TYR A 223 4.76 7.90 13.69
CA TYR A 223 5.77 8.72 13.02
C TYR A 223 5.18 9.63 11.94
N GLY A 224 4.06 9.24 11.34
CA GLY A 224 3.28 10.10 10.44
C GLY A 224 2.78 11.36 11.16
N ALA A 225 2.33 11.24 12.41
CA ALA A 225 1.97 12.40 13.23
C ALA A 225 3.19 13.25 13.62
N ILE A 226 4.27 12.62 14.09
CA ILE A 226 5.51 13.30 14.51
C ILE A 226 6.16 14.06 13.37
N ASN A 227 6.24 13.45 12.18
CA ASN A 227 6.88 14.04 11.01
C ASN A 227 5.98 15.08 10.32
N GLY A 228 4.78 15.35 10.85
CA GLY A 228 3.83 16.30 10.28
C GLY A 228 3.16 15.83 8.98
N ILE A 229 3.27 14.55 8.65
CA ILE A 229 2.59 13.95 7.48
C ILE A 229 1.10 13.84 7.77
N PHE A 230 0.71 13.37 8.96
CA PHE A 230 -0.67 13.24 9.43
C PHE A 230 -1.12 14.47 10.24
N ASN A 231 -0.77 15.67 9.77
CA ASN A 231 -1.01 16.92 10.49
C ASN A 231 -2.41 17.51 10.29
N ILE A 232 -3.16 17.09 9.26
CA ILE A 232 -4.51 17.58 9.01
C ILE A 232 -5.47 16.83 9.93
N ARG A 233 -6.20 17.60 10.73
CA ARG A 233 -7.03 17.11 11.83
C ARG A 233 -8.49 17.39 11.51
N ARG A 234 -9.36 16.42 11.77
CA ARG A 234 -10.81 16.64 11.80
C ARG A 234 -11.33 16.60 13.22
N GLU A 235 -12.46 17.22 13.43
CA GLU A 235 -13.19 17.06 14.68
C GLU A 235 -13.83 15.65 14.74
N LEU A 236 -13.66 14.99 15.88
CA LEU A 236 -14.30 13.72 16.16
C LEU A 236 -15.72 13.95 16.69
N SER A 237 -16.66 13.12 16.25
CA SER A 237 -18.01 13.08 16.81
C SER A 237 -18.00 12.58 18.27
N ALA A 238 -19.04 12.92 19.04
CA ALA A 238 -19.15 12.47 20.43
C ALA A 238 -19.10 10.93 20.58
N GLN A 239 -19.66 10.20 19.60
CA GLN A 239 -19.62 8.74 19.58
C GLN A 239 -18.20 8.21 19.34
N GLU A 240 -17.45 8.79 18.40
CA GLU A 240 -16.06 8.42 18.14
C GLU A 240 -15.16 8.71 19.34
N VAL A 241 -15.35 9.84 20.02
CA VAL A 241 -14.60 10.18 21.24
C VAL A 241 -14.89 9.18 22.36
N CYS A 242 -16.15 8.75 22.49
CA CYS A 242 -16.52 7.73 23.48
C CYS A 242 -15.80 6.40 23.18
N LYS A 243 -15.85 5.93 21.93
CA LYS A 243 -15.16 4.71 21.47
C LYS A 243 -13.65 4.83 21.66
N LEU A 244 -13.05 5.96 21.32
CA LEU A 244 -11.62 6.24 21.50
C LEU A 244 -11.21 6.07 22.98
N LYS A 245 -11.96 6.66 23.91
CA LYS A 245 -11.66 6.53 25.35
C LYS A 245 -11.84 5.10 25.85
N GLN A 246 -12.84 4.37 25.35
CA GLN A 246 -13.04 2.95 25.68
C GLN A 246 -11.88 2.10 25.18
N ASN A 247 -11.43 2.32 23.93
CA ASN A 247 -10.28 1.62 23.35
C ASN A 247 -8.99 1.90 24.13
N ILE A 248 -8.74 3.16 24.48
CA ILE A 248 -7.59 3.55 25.32
C ILE A 248 -7.64 2.81 26.66
N TYR A 249 -8.80 2.79 27.33
CA TYR A 249 -8.94 2.10 28.61
C TYR A 249 -8.68 0.59 28.48
N ALA A 250 -9.23 -0.05 27.45
CA ALA A 250 -9.02 -1.48 27.20
C ALA A 250 -7.54 -1.80 26.96
N MET A 251 -6.87 -1.01 26.11
CA MET A 251 -5.44 -1.16 25.83
C MET A 251 -4.57 -0.86 27.07
N GLU A 252 -4.94 0.13 27.90
CA GLU A 252 -4.25 0.41 29.17
C GLU A 252 -4.40 -0.74 30.19
N MET A 253 -5.49 -1.51 30.13
CA MET A 253 -5.64 -2.71 30.96
C MET A 253 -4.83 -3.87 30.40
N GLU A 254 -4.85 -4.08 29.08
CA GLU A 254 -4.05 -5.10 28.41
C GLU A 254 -2.55 -4.89 28.65
N PHE A 255 -2.07 -3.63 28.63
CA PHE A 255 -0.67 -3.28 28.87
C PHE A 255 -0.19 -3.57 30.30
N LYS A 256 -1.10 -3.87 31.24
CA LYS A 256 -0.71 -4.30 32.59
C LYS A 256 -0.37 -5.79 32.66
N ASP A 257 -0.78 -6.55 31.64
CA ASP A 257 -0.45 -7.96 31.54
C ASP A 257 1.02 -8.13 31.11
N PRO A 258 1.85 -8.84 31.88
CA PRO A 258 3.24 -9.10 31.51
C PRO A 258 3.42 -9.84 30.18
N ASP A 259 2.40 -10.58 29.73
CA ASP A 259 2.45 -11.36 28.49
C ASP A 259 1.91 -10.58 27.27
N CYS A 260 1.62 -9.28 27.42
CA CYS A 260 1.09 -8.48 26.32
C CYS A 260 2.13 -8.22 25.22
N ASN A 261 1.65 -8.01 23.99
CA ASN A 261 2.52 -7.71 22.85
C ASN A 261 2.82 -6.21 22.80
N ASP A 262 3.81 -5.79 23.60
CA ASP A 262 4.27 -4.41 23.69
C ASP A 262 4.62 -3.79 22.34
N GLU A 263 5.23 -4.58 21.43
CA GLU A 263 5.66 -4.10 20.11
C GLU A 263 4.49 -3.59 19.24
N ILE A 264 3.28 -4.12 19.47
CA ILE A 264 2.05 -3.71 18.78
C ILE A 264 1.22 -2.76 19.65
N LEU A 265 1.14 -3.01 20.95
CA LEU A 265 0.25 -2.28 21.85
C LEU A 265 0.74 -0.86 22.10
N ILE A 266 2.06 -0.65 22.25
CA ILE A 266 2.66 0.67 22.44
C ILE A 266 2.32 1.63 21.28
N PRO A 267 2.61 1.32 20.00
CA PRO A 267 2.29 2.23 18.91
C PRO A 267 0.79 2.46 18.74
N LYS A 268 -0.06 1.45 19.00
CA LYS A 268 -1.52 1.62 19.01
C LYS A 268 -1.95 2.62 20.10
N LEU A 269 -1.47 2.47 21.33
CA LEU A 269 -1.78 3.39 22.44
C LEU A 269 -1.29 4.81 22.14
N LEU A 270 -0.07 4.97 21.64
CA LEU A 270 0.50 6.26 21.25
C LEU A 270 -0.37 6.96 20.21
N ASN A 271 -0.77 6.26 19.14
CA ASN A 271 -1.65 6.81 18.13
C ASN A 271 -2.99 7.26 18.75
N ASN A 272 -3.64 6.41 19.56
CA ASN A 272 -4.90 6.78 20.22
C ASN A 272 -4.75 8.00 21.13
N TYR A 273 -3.63 8.14 21.87
CA TYR A 273 -3.35 9.34 22.65
C TYR A 273 -3.18 10.58 21.77
N PHE A 274 -2.50 10.49 20.62
CA PHE A 274 -2.38 11.61 19.69
C PHE A 274 -3.75 12.10 19.19
N TRP A 275 -4.65 11.17 18.86
CA TRP A 275 -6.03 11.50 18.50
C TRP A 275 -6.80 12.18 19.65
N LEU A 276 -6.62 11.72 20.88
CA LEU A 276 -7.27 12.31 22.04
C LEU A 276 -6.73 13.72 22.36
N VAL A 277 -5.42 13.92 22.25
CA VAL A 277 -4.78 15.24 22.38
C VAL A 277 -5.31 16.18 21.31
N ASP A 278 -5.35 15.75 20.04
CA ASP A 278 -5.87 16.55 18.94
C ASP A 278 -7.31 16.97 19.17
N HIS A 279 -8.16 16.06 19.64
CA HIS A 279 -9.54 16.38 19.99
C HIS A 279 -9.64 17.43 21.10
N TYR A 280 -8.85 17.32 22.17
CA TYR A 280 -8.83 18.31 23.26
C TYR A 280 -8.33 19.67 22.80
N VAL A 281 -7.33 19.71 21.92
CA VAL A 281 -6.82 20.96 21.33
C VAL A 281 -7.90 21.62 20.47
N LEU A 282 -8.58 20.87 19.61
CA LEU A 282 -9.63 21.39 18.72
C LEU A 282 -10.84 21.92 19.49
N THR A 283 -11.26 21.20 20.54
CA THR A 283 -12.42 21.57 21.39
C THR A 283 -12.09 22.61 22.46
N LYS A 284 -10.84 23.09 22.52
CA LYS A 284 -10.35 24.05 23.53
C LYS A 284 -10.60 23.59 24.97
N GLU A 285 -10.42 22.30 25.21
CA GLU A 285 -10.51 21.71 26.55
C GLU A 285 -9.41 22.22 27.48
N LYS A 286 -9.55 21.93 28.78
CA LYS A 286 -8.59 22.39 29.79
C LYS A 286 -7.19 21.84 29.48
N VAL A 287 -6.18 22.72 29.53
CA VAL A 287 -4.75 22.37 29.35
C VAL A 287 -4.31 21.25 30.29
N THR A 288 -4.91 21.13 31.48
CA THR A 288 -4.65 20.03 32.42
C THR A 288 -4.95 18.66 31.83
N LYS A 289 -6.07 18.50 31.10
CA LYS A 289 -6.42 17.24 30.42
C LYS A 289 -5.42 16.88 29.33
N ILE A 290 -4.94 17.88 28.59
CA ILE A 290 -3.89 17.69 27.57
C ILE A 290 -2.60 17.22 28.23
N ASN A 291 -2.19 17.88 29.32
CA ASN A 291 -0.98 17.54 30.07
C ASN A 291 -1.03 16.15 30.70
N GLU A 292 -2.20 15.69 31.14
CA GLU A 292 -2.39 14.31 31.63
C GLU A 292 -2.10 13.28 30.54
N ILE A 293 -2.61 13.47 29.33
CA ILE A 293 -2.35 12.56 28.21
C ILE A 293 -0.88 12.65 27.75
N LEU A 294 -0.30 13.86 27.70
CA LEU A 294 1.11 14.04 27.42
C LEU A 294 2.02 13.34 28.45
N LEU A 295 1.64 13.33 29.72
CA LEU A 295 2.36 12.58 30.76
C LEU A 295 2.27 11.07 30.51
N LYS A 296 1.10 10.56 30.11
CA LYS A 296 0.94 9.15 29.72
C LYS A 296 1.83 8.78 28.53
N ILE A 297 1.88 9.61 27.50
CA ILE A 297 2.79 9.44 26.35
C ILE A 297 4.25 9.39 26.83
N LYS A 298 4.64 10.28 27.74
CA LYS A 298 6.00 10.33 28.30
C LYS A 298 6.37 9.08 29.12
N ILE A 299 5.42 8.54 29.88
CA ILE A 299 5.61 7.31 30.65
C ILE A 299 5.74 6.11 29.72
N LEU A 300 4.93 6.07 28.65
CA LEU A 300 4.93 4.99 27.67
C LEU A 300 6.19 4.99 26.81
N ASP A 301 6.56 6.15 26.24
CA ASP A 301 7.80 6.33 25.49
C ASP A 301 8.29 7.78 25.56
N ASN A 302 9.33 8.00 26.37
CA ASN A 302 9.94 9.33 26.55
C ASN A 302 10.65 9.85 25.28
N THR A 303 11.09 8.98 24.37
CA THR A 303 11.70 9.41 23.12
C THR A 303 10.64 9.96 22.17
N ILE A 304 9.52 9.24 22.03
CA ILE A 304 8.36 9.67 21.23
C ILE A 304 7.76 10.95 21.81
N TYR A 305 7.61 11.05 23.12
CA TYR A 305 7.15 12.28 23.77
C TYR A 305 7.98 13.51 23.38
N LYS A 306 9.31 13.39 23.43
CA LYS A 306 10.23 14.48 23.06
C LYS A 306 10.15 14.83 21.58
N LEU A 307 9.85 13.86 20.72
CA LEU A 307 9.68 14.11 19.28
C LEU A 307 8.34 14.78 18.99
N TYR A 308 7.27 14.36 19.67
CA TYR A 308 5.91 14.86 19.47
C TYR A 308 5.68 16.27 20.02
N THR A 309 6.43 16.67 21.06
CA THR A 309 6.30 17.99 21.71
C THR A 309 7.27 19.06 21.21
N LYS A 310 8.12 18.72 20.24
CA LYS A 310 8.97 19.67 19.52
C LYS A 310 8.17 20.48 18.52
#